data_AF-A0A517DX04-F1
#
_entry.id   AF-A0A517DX04-F1
#
_cell.length_a   1.000
_cell.length_b   1.000
_cell.length_c   1.000
_cell.angle_alpha   90.00
_cell.angle_beta   90.00
_cell.angle_gamma   90.00
#
_symmetry.space_group_name_H-M   'P 1'
#
loop_
_entity.id
_entity.type
_entity.pdbx_description
1 polymer ?
#
loop_
_entity_poly.entity_id
_entity_poly.type
_entity_poly.pdbx_seq_one_letter_code
_entity_poly.pdbx_strand_id
1 'polypeptide(L)'
;MRLTCYFCGKDFEKVEKEIRRQLRAGRNHFFCSLSCTASYANKIRHKTPDDGLKPYQRRTKKIEELLGEKLSTAKSKLNKILMFDLAKKCNLDTCFRCGRKIEDIGEFTIDHKESWLLSDNPAQLFYDMDNIAFSHAKCNYEAGTKTFVSNCKNEVKEEAGLYIY
;
A
#
# COMPACT_ATOMS: atom_id res chain seq x y z
N MET A 1 -6.83 -0.40 52.84
CA MET A 1 -5.57 -1.17 52.78
C MET A 1 -4.47 -0.24 52.28
N ARG A 2 -3.32 -0.21 52.95
CA ARG A 2 -2.16 0.56 52.51
C ARG A 2 -1.44 -0.19 51.40
N LEU A 3 -1.05 0.55 50.37
CA LEU A 3 -0.33 0.06 49.21
C LEU A 3 0.80 1.03 48.89
N THR A 4 1.87 0.50 48.31
CA THR A 4 2.97 1.32 47.78
C THR A 4 2.74 1.57 46.29
N CYS A 5 2.84 2.82 45.86
CA CYS A 5 2.70 3.21 44.46
C CYS A 5 3.84 2.61 43.63
N TYR A 6 3.50 1.86 42.59
CA TYR A 6 4.49 1.21 41.72
C TYR A 6 5.38 2.21 40.97
N PHE A 7 4.89 3.44 40.73
CA PHE A 7 5.64 4.44 39.99
C PHE A 7 6.53 5.32 40.88
N CYS A 8 5.98 5.89 41.97
CA CYS A 8 6.67 6.88 42.79
C CYS A 8 7.10 6.38 44.17
N GLY A 9 6.78 5.12 44.54
CA GLY A 9 7.18 4.53 45.82
C GLY A 9 6.45 5.08 47.05
N LYS A 10 5.53 6.03 46.89
CA LYS A 10 4.75 6.58 48.01
C LYS A 10 3.67 5.62 48.46
N ASP A 11 3.50 5.51 49.76
CA ASP A 11 2.38 4.78 50.35
C ASP A 11 1.09 5.57 50.24
N PHE A 12 0.00 4.87 49.94
CA PHE A 12 -1.32 5.45 49.82
C PHE A 12 -2.39 4.43 50.22
N GLU A 13 -3.58 4.93 50.56
CA GLU A 13 -4.69 4.09 50.97
C GLU A 13 -5.70 3.92 49.85
N LYS A 14 -6.19 2.69 49.72
CA LYS A 14 -7.25 2.35 48.79
C LYS A 14 -8.24 1.38 49.42
N VAL A 15 -9.49 1.46 48.97
CA VAL A 15 -10.58 0.61 49.43
C VAL A 15 -10.28 -0.84 49.03
N GLU A 16 -10.37 -1.76 49.99
CA GLU A 16 -9.99 -3.17 49.78
C GLU A 16 -10.82 -3.87 48.69
N LYS A 17 -12.13 -3.59 48.63
CA LYS A 17 -13.02 -4.11 47.58
C LYS A 17 -12.52 -3.74 46.18
N GLU A 18 -12.01 -2.52 46.01
CA GLU A 18 -11.46 -2.04 44.74
C GLU A 18 -10.15 -2.75 44.39
N ILE A 19 -9.30 -3.02 45.38
CA ILE A 19 -8.04 -3.74 45.18
C ILE A 19 -8.31 -5.18 44.74
N ARG A 20 -9.21 -5.89 45.45
CA ARG A 20 -9.62 -7.26 45.08
C ARG A 20 -10.26 -7.31 43.69
N ARG A 21 -11.03 -6.29 43.30
CA ARG A 21 -11.58 -6.16 41.94
C ARG A 21 -10.46 -6.04 40.90
N GLN A 22 -9.47 -5.18 41.14
CA GLN A 22 -8.35 -4.97 40.22
C GLN A 22 -7.45 -6.21 40.10
N LEU A 23 -7.18 -6.91 41.22
CA LEU A 23 -6.43 -8.18 41.21
C LEU A 23 -7.17 -9.26 40.42
N ARG A 24 -8.49 -9.40 40.58
CA ARG A 24 -9.31 -10.33 39.77
C ARG A 24 -9.28 -10.01 38.27
N ALA A 25 -9.11 -8.74 37.91
CA ALA A 25 -8.91 -8.30 36.53
C ALA A 25 -7.45 -8.45 36.03
N GLY A 26 -6.58 -9.11 36.81
CA GLY A 26 -5.17 -9.35 36.46
C GLY A 26 -4.26 -8.13 36.59
N ARG A 27 -4.69 -7.06 37.29
CA ARG A 27 -3.85 -5.87 37.48
C ARG A 27 -2.98 -6.02 38.71
N ASN A 28 -1.67 -5.97 38.50
CA ASN A 28 -0.66 -6.13 39.56
C ASN A 28 0.04 -4.80 39.94
N HIS A 29 -0.20 -3.73 39.18
CA HIS A 29 0.38 -2.41 39.43
C HIS A 29 -0.66 -1.44 39.97
N PHE A 30 -0.37 -0.84 41.12
CA PHE A 30 -1.23 0.16 41.76
C PHE A 30 -0.53 1.52 41.82
N PHE A 31 -1.31 2.60 41.66
CA PHE A 31 -0.80 3.96 41.60
C PHE A 31 -1.53 4.86 42.59
N CYS A 32 -0.78 5.76 43.23
CA CYS A 32 -1.32 6.71 44.21
C CYS A 32 -2.21 7.80 43.57
N SER A 33 -2.07 8.05 42.26
CA SER A 33 -2.80 9.10 41.55
C SER A 33 -2.95 8.81 40.06
N LEU A 34 -3.88 9.53 39.42
CA LEU A 34 -4.02 9.56 37.96
C LEU A 34 -2.73 10.06 37.29
N SER A 35 -2.04 11.01 37.91
CA SER A 35 -0.74 11.50 37.42
C SER A 35 0.32 10.41 37.39
N CYS A 36 0.47 9.61 38.47
CA CYS A 36 1.44 8.50 38.48
C CYS A 36 1.08 7.41 37.46
N THR A 37 -0.22 7.17 37.24
CA THR A 37 -0.70 6.25 36.21
C THR A 37 -0.32 6.75 34.81
N ALA A 38 -0.56 8.04 34.53
CA ALA A 38 -0.21 8.68 33.27
C ALA A 38 1.31 8.72 33.04
N SER A 39 2.10 9.06 34.06
CA SER A 39 3.57 9.05 34.00
C SER A 39 4.13 7.66 33.77
N TYR A 40 3.57 6.62 34.39
CA TYR A 40 3.95 5.24 34.13
C TYR A 40 3.61 4.81 32.70
N ALA A 41 2.41 5.13 32.21
CA ALA A 41 2.01 4.85 30.83
C ALA A 41 2.91 5.59 29.82
N ASN A 42 3.26 6.85 30.10
CA ASN A 42 4.21 7.61 29.31
C ASN A 42 5.61 6.99 29.38
N LYS A 43 6.09 6.54 30.55
CA LYS A 43 7.38 5.84 30.67
C LYS A 43 7.42 4.56 29.85
N ILE A 44 6.32 3.79 29.80
CA ILE A 44 6.23 2.62 28.90
C ILE A 44 6.25 3.06 27.43
N ARG A 45 5.50 4.11 27.07
CA ARG A 45 5.49 4.66 25.71
C ARG A 45 6.85 5.21 25.30
N HIS A 46 7.62 5.81 26.21
CA HIS A 46 8.96 6.37 26.00
C HIS A 46 10.09 5.36 26.22
N LYS A 47 9.80 4.12 26.66
CA LYS A 47 10.75 2.99 26.56
C LYS A 47 10.93 2.51 25.11
N THR A 48 10.19 3.06 24.15
CA THR A 48 10.58 2.93 22.74
C THR A 48 11.93 3.63 22.55
N PRO A 49 12.84 3.10 21.71
CA PRO A 49 14.11 3.74 21.42
C PRO A 49 13.92 5.24 21.13
N ASP A 50 14.79 6.09 21.67
CA ASP A 50 14.81 7.53 21.38
C ASP A 50 15.46 7.77 20.00
N ASP A 51 14.89 7.13 18.99
CA ASP A 51 15.31 7.20 17.59
C ASP A 51 14.54 8.29 16.83
N GLY A 52 13.70 9.07 17.52
CA GLY A 52 12.83 10.08 16.93
C GLY A 52 11.72 9.51 16.04
N LEU A 53 11.56 8.18 15.97
CA LEU A 53 10.60 7.53 15.06
C LEU A 53 9.26 7.27 15.75
N LYS A 54 8.18 7.56 15.04
CA LYS A 54 6.84 7.09 15.40
C LYS A 54 6.76 5.57 15.24
N PRO A 55 5.90 4.85 16.00
CA PRO A 55 5.81 3.38 15.94
C PRO A 55 5.64 2.78 14.53
N TYR A 56 4.84 3.40 13.66
CA TYR A 56 4.67 2.92 12.29
C TYR A 56 5.95 3.06 11.45
N GLN A 57 6.77 4.08 11.70
CA GLN A 57 8.04 4.29 11.00
C GLN A 57 9.06 3.24 11.41
N ARG A 58 9.09 2.83 12.69
CA ARG A 58 9.93 1.71 13.16
C ARG A 58 9.56 0.40 12.48
N ARG A 59 8.26 0.12 12.33
CA ARG A 59 7.79 -1.05 11.57
C ARG A 59 8.28 -0.98 10.12
N THR A 60 8.10 0.15 9.45
CA THR A 60 8.55 0.32 8.06
C THR A 60 10.05 0.13 7.92
N LYS A 61 10.85 0.76 8.79
CA LYS A 61 12.31 0.64 8.81
C LYS A 61 12.75 -0.81 9.02
N LYS A 62 12.16 -1.50 10.00
CA LYS A 62 12.45 -2.92 10.25
C LYS A 62 12.12 -3.79 9.03
N ILE A 63 11.02 -3.51 8.33
CA ILE A 63 10.65 -4.25 7.12
C ILE A 63 11.64 -3.97 5.98
N GLU A 64 12.05 -2.72 5.82
CA GLU A 64 13.06 -2.32 4.82
C GLU A 64 14.42 -2.96 5.09
N GLU A 65 14.86 -3.02 6.35
CA GLU A 65 16.07 -3.74 6.77
C GLU A 65 15.99 -5.25 6.46
N LEU A 66 14.83 -5.88 6.67
CA LEU A 66 14.64 -7.31 6.43
C LEU A 66 14.54 -7.67 4.94
N LEU A 67 13.88 -6.83 4.14
CA LEU A 67 13.65 -7.09 2.72
C LEU A 67 14.76 -6.51 1.82
N GLY A 68 15.57 -5.58 2.33
CA GLY A 68 16.52 -4.79 1.53
C GLY A 68 15.84 -3.77 0.62
N GLU A 69 14.53 -3.60 0.73
CA GLU A 69 13.74 -2.65 -0.05
C GLU A 69 12.45 -2.24 0.66
N LYS A 70 11.81 -1.18 0.17
CA LYS A 70 10.51 -0.72 0.69
C LYS A 70 9.44 -1.77 0.47
N LEU A 71 8.58 -1.98 1.48
CA LEU A 71 7.45 -2.92 1.44
C LEU A 71 6.54 -2.72 0.22
N SER A 72 6.28 -1.47 -0.18
CA SER A 72 5.45 -1.16 -1.35
C SER A 72 6.06 -1.69 -2.65
N THR A 73 7.38 -1.59 -2.79
CA THR A 73 8.13 -2.11 -3.95
C THR A 73 8.11 -3.63 -3.97
N ALA A 74 8.42 -4.27 -2.83
CA ALA A 74 8.38 -5.73 -2.69
C ALA A 74 6.98 -6.29 -3.01
N LYS A 75 5.91 -5.63 -2.52
CA LYS A 75 4.52 -6.01 -2.80
C LYS A 75 4.18 -5.87 -4.29
N SER A 76 4.63 -4.80 -4.94
CA SER A 76 4.42 -4.60 -6.38
C SER A 76 5.09 -5.71 -7.20
N LYS A 77 6.35 -6.05 -6.87
CA LYS A 77 7.08 -7.18 -7.48
C LYS A 77 6.36 -8.51 -7.26
N LEU A 78 5.96 -8.79 -6.02
CA LEU A 78 5.24 -10.02 -5.67
C LEU A 78 3.92 -10.14 -6.44
N ASN A 79 3.14 -9.05 -6.51
CA ASN A 79 1.90 -9.02 -7.26
C ASN A 79 2.14 -9.27 -8.75
N LYS A 80 3.19 -8.70 -9.34
CA LYS A 80 3.57 -8.94 -10.74
C LYS A 80 3.93 -10.42 -10.98
N ILE A 81 4.71 -11.02 -10.08
CA ILE A 81 5.07 -12.45 -10.13
C ILE A 81 3.83 -13.33 -10.05
N LEU A 82 2.97 -13.08 -9.06
CA LEU A 82 1.74 -13.83 -8.85
C LEU A 82 0.82 -13.73 -10.07
N MET A 83 0.64 -12.51 -10.60
CA MET A 83 -0.20 -12.28 -11.77
C MET A 83 0.32 -12.98 -13.02
N PHE A 84 1.64 -12.96 -13.24
CA PHE A 84 2.24 -13.64 -14.38
C PHE A 84 2.11 -15.17 -14.29
N ASP A 85 2.30 -15.74 -13.10
CA ASP A 85 2.11 -17.17 -12.86
C ASP A 85 0.64 -17.59 -13.09
N LEU A 86 -0.31 -16.79 -12.60
CA LEU A 86 -1.74 -17.01 -12.85
C LEU A 86 -2.08 -16.86 -14.33
N ALA A 87 -1.51 -15.87 -15.03
CA ALA A 87 -1.71 -15.69 -16.46
C ALA A 87 -1.23 -16.93 -17.24
N LYS A 88 -0.05 -17.47 -16.92
CA LYS A 88 0.44 -18.73 -17.51
C LYS A 88 -0.50 -19.91 -17.25
N LYS A 89 -0.96 -20.08 -16.01
CA LYS A 89 -1.90 -21.15 -15.64
C LYS A 89 -3.23 -21.08 -16.38
N CYS A 90 -3.68 -19.86 -16.68
CA CYS A 90 -4.90 -19.61 -17.44
C CYS A 90 -4.68 -19.56 -18.97
N ASN A 91 -3.45 -19.81 -19.47
CA ASN A 91 -3.06 -19.64 -20.87
C ASN A 91 -3.31 -18.21 -21.42
N LEU A 92 -3.22 -17.22 -20.55
CA LEU A 92 -3.31 -15.78 -20.85
C LEU A 92 -1.92 -15.14 -21.01
N ASP A 93 -0.87 -15.95 -21.16
CA ASP A 93 0.52 -15.52 -21.38
C ASP A 93 0.81 -15.15 -22.85
N THR A 94 -0.20 -15.14 -23.71
CA THR A 94 -0.05 -14.70 -25.10
C THR A 94 -0.29 -13.20 -25.20
N CYS A 95 0.70 -12.47 -25.71
CA CYS A 95 0.64 -11.03 -25.88
C CYS A 95 -0.49 -10.64 -26.83
N PHE A 96 -1.43 -9.83 -26.33
CA PHE A 96 -2.59 -9.37 -27.10
C PHE A 96 -2.21 -8.59 -28.37
N ARG A 97 -1.08 -7.86 -28.35
CA ARG A 97 -0.65 -6.99 -29.45
C ARG A 97 0.05 -7.74 -30.58
N CYS A 98 0.94 -8.68 -30.26
CA CYS A 98 1.77 -9.36 -31.26
C CYS A 98 1.49 -10.86 -31.41
N GLY A 99 0.63 -11.44 -30.58
CA GLY A 99 0.25 -12.86 -30.63
C GLY A 99 1.32 -13.84 -30.16
N ARG A 100 2.48 -13.37 -29.69
CA ARG A 100 3.57 -14.23 -29.19
C ARG A 100 3.48 -14.41 -27.67
N LYS A 101 3.99 -15.52 -27.15
CA LYS A 101 4.06 -15.76 -25.71
C LYS A 101 4.99 -14.77 -25.00
N ILE A 102 4.62 -14.43 -23.77
CA ILE A 102 5.42 -13.64 -22.84
C ILE A 102 6.16 -14.63 -21.95
N GLU A 103 7.46 -14.78 -22.19
CA GLU A 103 8.29 -15.74 -21.46
C GLU A 103 8.91 -15.13 -20.21
N ASP A 104 9.34 -13.87 -20.33
CA ASP A 104 9.97 -13.08 -19.27
C ASP A 104 8.97 -12.22 -18.50
N ILE A 105 9.10 -12.23 -17.17
CA ILE A 105 8.32 -11.40 -16.27
C ILE A 105 8.69 -9.91 -16.39
N GLY A 106 9.92 -9.57 -16.77
CA GLY A 106 10.34 -8.20 -17.03
C GLY A 106 9.47 -7.56 -18.11
N GLU A 107 9.17 -8.32 -19.16
CA GLU A 107 8.35 -7.89 -20.29
C GLU A 107 6.84 -7.97 -20.04
N PHE A 108 6.38 -8.70 -19.03
CA PHE A 108 4.95 -8.82 -18.72
C PHE A 108 4.35 -7.48 -18.27
N THR A 109 3.33 -6.98 -18.96
CA THR A 109 2.59 -5.77 -18.58
C THR A 109 1.08 -5.92 -18.76
N ILE A 110 0.33 -5.13 -17.98
CA ILE A 110 -1.11 -4.93 -18.17
C ILE A 110 -1.28 -3.86 -19.25
N ASP A 111 -2.13 -4.15 -20.23
CA ASP A 111 -2.38 -3.32 -21.40
C ASP A 111 -3.89 -3.12 -21.57
N HIS A 112 -4.30 -1.92 -21.97
CA HIS A 112 -5.67 -1.62 -22.34
C HIS A 112 -5.82 -1.81 -23.84
N LYS A 113 -6.73 -2.69 -24.28
CA LYS A 113 -6.92 -3.02 -25.71
C LYS A 113 -7.18 -1.75 -26.51
N GLU A 114 -8.08 -0.92 -25.99
CA GLU A 114 -8.42 0.41 -26.47
C GLU A 114 -7.92 1.50 -25.52
N SER A 115 -7.62 2.68 -26.08
CA SER A 115 -7.17 3.81 -25.29
C SER A 115 -8.32 4.42 -24.50
N TRP A 116 -8.23 4.35 -23.17
CA TRP A 116 -9.20 4.94 -22.26
C TRP A 116 -9.05 6.46 -22.14
N LEU A 117 -7.88 7.02 -22.44
CA LEU A 117 -7.59 8.44 -22.20
C LEU A 117 -8.45 9.39 -23.07
N LEU A 118 -8.94 8.88 -24.19
CA LEU A 118 -9.66 9.63 -25.23
C LEU A 118 -11.07 9.06 -25.49
N SER A 119 -11.53 8.19 -24.60
CA SER A 119 -12.89 7.68 -24.64
C SER A 119 -13.86 8.74 -24.12
N ASP A 120 -15.12 8.68 -24.55
CA ASP A 120 -16.20 9.48 -23.96
C ASP A 120 -16.40 9.18 -22.47
N ASN A 121 -16.02 7.97 -22.00
CA ASN A 121 -16.12 7.55 -20.60
C ASN A 121 -14.79 6.95 -20.07
N PRO A 122 -13.74 7.75 -19.87
CA PRO A 122 -12.39 7.27 -19.54
C PRO A 122 -12.31 6.40 -18.28
N ALA A 123 -13.00 6.82 -17.21
CA ALA A 123 -12.98 6.10 -15.94
C ALA A 123 -13.63 4.72 -16.07
N GLN A 124 -14.75 4.62 -16.78
CA GLN A 124 -15.42 3.34 -17.02
C GLN A 124 -14.55 2.43 -17.87
N LEU A 125 -13.99 2.94 -18.97
CA LEU A 125 -13.17 2.14 -19.89
C LEU A 125 -11.82 1.72 -19.27
N PHE A 126 -11.31 2.47 -18.30
CA PHE A 126 -10.10 2.12 -17.56
C PHE A 126 -10.28 0.88 -16.67
N TYR A 127 -11.45 0.75 -16.04
CA TYR A 127 -11.79 -0.37 -15.14
C TYR A 127 -12.57 -1.50 -15.83
N ASP A 128 -12.82 -1.38 -17.12
CA ASP A 128 -13.48 -2.43 -17.91
C ASP A 128 -12.54 -3.65 -18.08
N MET A 129 -12.94 -4.79 -17.50
CA MET A 129 -12.18 -6.03 -17.57
C MET A 129 -12.06 -6.56 -18.99
N ASP A 130 -13.04 -6.30 -19.85
CA ASP A 130 -13.00 -6.72 -21.26
C ASP A 130 -12.03 -5.86 -22.07
N ASN A 131 -11.72 -4.65 -21.60
CA ASN A 131 -10.70 -3.79 -22.18
C ASN A 131 -9.29 -4.08 -21.62
N ILE A 132 -9.14 -4.97 -20.64
CA ILE A 132 -7.83 -5.31 -20.07
C ILE A 132 -7.27 -6.57 -20.74
N ALA A 133 -5.98 -6.53 -21.07
CA ALA A 133 -5.23 -7.66 -21.58
C ALA A 133 -3.79 -7.66 -21.06
N PHE A 134 -3.03 -8.71 -21.39
CA PHE A 134 -1.60 -8.79 -21.13
C PHE A 134 -0.80 -8.63 -22.41
N SER A 135 0.29 -7.87 -22.36
CA SER A 135 1.18 -7.69 -23.50
C SER A 135 2.63 -7.46 -23.07
N HIS A 136 3.56 -7.63 -24.01
CA HIS A 136 4.96 -7.27 -23.81
C HIS A 136 5.08 -5.76 -23.56
N ALA A 137 5.96 -5.36 -22.64
CA ALA A 137 6.21 -3.97 -22.28
C ALA A 137 6.49 -3.09 -23.50
N LYS A 138 7.30 -3.59 -24.45
CA LYS A 138 7.60 -2.90 -25.70
C LYS A 138 6.35 -2.71 -26.56
N CYS A 139 5.52 -3.74 -26.72
CA CYS A 139 4.31 -3.67 -27.53
C CYS A 139 3.28 -2.70 -26.94
N ASN A 140 3.13 -2.71 -25.61
CA ASN A 140 2.27 -1.77 -24.89
C ASN A 140 2.72 -0.32 -25.11
N TYR A 141 4.02 -0.06 -24.91
CA TYR A 141 4.60 1.27 -25.13
C TYR A 141 4.41 1.77 -26.58
N GLU A 142 4.65 0.90 -27.56
CA GLU A 142 4.44 1.22 -28.98
C GLU A 142 2.97 1.52 -29.30
N ALA A 143 2.02 0.83 -28.66
CA ALA A 143 0.60 1.08 -28.83
C ALA A 143 0.22 2.47 -28.28
N GLY A 144 0.62 2.78 -27.04
CA GLY A 144 0.33 4.07 -26.42
C GLY A 144 0.94 5.26 -27.18
N THR A 145 2.17 5.13 -27.65
CA THR A 145 2.84 6.19 -28.45
C THR A 145 2.17 6.40 -29.81
N LYS A 146 1.77 5.34 -30.51
CA LYS A 146 1.04 5.46 -31.78
C LYS A 146 -0.29 6.19 -31.61
N THR A 147 -1.04 5.86 -30.55
CA THR A 147 -2.34 6.50 -30.28
C THR A 147 -2.16 7.99 -29.95
N PHE A 148 -1.19 8.36 -29.12
CA PHE A 148 -0.96 9.77 -28.82
C PHE A 148 -0.54 10.58 -30.06
N VAL A 149 0.40 10.04 -30.85
CA VAL A 149 0.89 10.71 -32.06
C VAL A 149 -0.18 10.80 -33.15
N SER A 150 -1.03 9.78 -33.33
CA SER A 150 -2.15 9.88 -34.27
C SER A 150 -3.16 10.95 -33.84
N ASN A 151 -3.39 11.08 -32.53
CA ASN A 151 -4.42 11.97 -32.03
C ASN A 151 -3.98 13.42 -32.01
N CYS A 152 -2.74 13.74 -31.64
CA CYS A 152 -2.20 15.09 -31.88
C CYS A 152 -2.22 15.46 -33.37
N LYS A 153 -1.99 14.50 -34.28
CA LYS A 153 -2.10 14.78 -35.73
C LYS A 153 -3.54 15.03 -36.18
N ASN A 154 -4.52 14.37 -35.57
CA ASN A 154 -5.93 14.57 -35.88
C ASN A 154 -6.44 15.90 -35.29
N GLU A 155 -6.11 16.22 -34.04
CA GLU A 155 -6.40 17.52 -33.42
C GLU A 155 -5.80 18.67 -34.22
N VAL A 156 -4.52 18.58 -34.62
CA VAL A 156 -3.88 19.58 -35.48
C VAL A 156 -4.55 19.67 -36.86
N LYS A 157 -5.10 18.57 -37.40
CA LYS A 157 -5.84 18.58 -38.67
C LYS A 157 -7.25 19.17 -38.52
N GLU A 158 -7.91 18.96 -37.39
CA GLU A 158 -9.22 19.54 -37.08
C GLU A 158 -9.09 21.06 -36.82
N GLU A 159 -8.06 21.47 -36.06
CA GLU A 159 -7.71 22.88 -35.86
C GLU A 159 -7.27 23.56 -37.17
N ALA A 160 -6.50 22.86 -38.01
CA ALA A 160 -6.12 23.35 -39.35
C ALA A 160 -7.23 23.20 -40.41
N GLY A 161 -8.34 22.53 -40.07
CA GLY A 161 -9.45 22.21 -40.96
C GLY A 161 -10.61 23.21 -40.93
N LEU A 162 -10.54 24.25 -40.10
CA LEU A 162 -11.37 25.44 -40.17
C LEU A 162 -10.87 26.37 -41.29
N TYR A 163 -11.00 25.95 -42.56
CA TYR A 163 -11.15 26.79 -43.77
C TYR A 163 -10.98 25.93 -45.04
N ILE A 164 -11.91 25.02 -45.34
CA ILE A 164 -12.23 24.67 -46.74
C ILE A 164 -13.74 24.42 -46.84
N TYR A 165 -14.44 25.34 -47.51
CA TYR A 165 -15.79 25.14 -48.07
C TYR A 165 -15.71 24.20 -49.28
#